data_AF-A0A1W9LFW6-F1
#
_entry.id   AF-A0A1W9LFW6-F1
#
_cell.length_a   1.000
_cell.length_b   1.000
_cell.length_c   1.000
_cell.angle_alpha   90.00
_cell.angle_beta   90.00
_cell.angle_gamma   90.00
#
_symmetry.space_group_name_H-M   'P 1'
#
loop_
_entity.id
_entity.type
_entity.pdbx_description
1 polymer ?
#
loop_
_entity_poly.entity_id
_entity_poly.type
_entity_poly.pdbx_seq_one_letter_code
_entity_poly.pdbx_strand_id
1 'polypeptide(L)'
;MLWMKKKRCRHCKRLFLPDARNQKNQRYCNRTECRKISKAAGQKRWLNKPENRDYFKGPAHVERVREWRKKNPGYWKRSKRPIALQDPLTVQPVENIENKAQIAQNALQDLLMVQSPVMIGLISNFIGSALQDDIALTLLRMQQSGQDILSPQPKIRGGKSDCKNPDFKHAYPQGSPELQLGRSPVGPRPAY
;
A
#
# COMPACT_ATOMS: atom_id res chain seq x y z
N MET A 1 -1.52 -12.47 -21.03
CA MET A 1 -0.08 -12.76 -20.85
C MET A 1 0.72 -11.54 -21.34
N LEU A 2 1.29 -10.73 -20.44
CA LEU A 2 2.06 -9.54 -20.82
C LEU A 2 3.44 -9.96 -21.34
N TRP A 3 3.67 -9.88 -22.66
CA TRP A 3 5.01 -10.06 -23.23
C TRP A 3 5.93 -8.92 -22.80
N MET A 4 6.85 -9.23 -21.87
CA MET A 4 7.88 -8.29 -21.44
C MET A 4 9.00 -8.22 -22.48
N LYS A 5 9.12 -7.06 -23.14
CA LYS A 5 10.19 -6.79 -24.12
C LYS A 5 11.56 -6.77 -23.42
N LYS A 6 12.50 -7.58 -23.91
CA LYS A 6 13.91 -7.58 -23.48
C LYS A 6 14.56 -6.24 -23.86
N LYS A 7 15.44 -5.72 -23.00
CA LYS A 7 16.22 -4.48 -23.22
C LYS A 7 17.71 -4.77 -23.18
N ARG A 8 18.51 -3.93 -23.86
CA ARG A 8 19.97 -3.99 -23.83
C ARG A 8 20.54 -3.18 -22.67
N CYS A 9 21.38 -3.79 -21.83
CA CYS A 9 22.02 -3.09 -20.71
C CYS A 9 23.02 -2.04 -21.22
N ARG A 10 23.00 -0.83 -20.65
CA ARG A 10 23.93 0.23 -21.04
C ARG A 10 25.39 -0.05 -20.67
N HIS A 11 25.65 -0.82 -19.61
CA HIS A 11 26.98 -1.20 -19.17
C HIS A 11 27.49 -2.45 -19.92
N CYS A 12 27.02 -3.65 -19.55
CA CYS A 12 27.56 -4.90 -20.08
C CYS A 12 27.03 -5.29 -21.48
N LYS A 13 26.18 -4.47 -22.10
CA LYS A 13 25.57 -4.68 -23.43
C LYS A 13 24.74 -5.95 -23.62
N ARG A 14 24.58 -6.79 -22.60
CA ARG A 14 23.74 -8.00 -22.66
C ARG A 14 22.25 -7.64 -22.61
N LEU A 15 21.43 -8.47 -23.27
CA LEU A 15 19.98 -8.40 -23.18
C LEU A 15 19.50 -8.88 -21.80
N PHE A 16 18.51 -8.20 -21.24
CA PHE A 16 17.89 -8.56 -19.97
C PHE A 16 16.39 -8.30 -20.02
N LEU A 17 15.64 -9.02 -19.19
CA LEU A 17 14.23 -8.74 -18.93
C LEU A 17 14.14 -7.64 -17.87
N PRO A 18 13.57 -6.45 -18.19
CA PRO A 18 13.36 -5.42 -17.19
C PRO A 18 12.32 -5.85 -16.15
N ASP A 19 12.47 -5.36 -14.93
CA ASP A 19 11.45 -5.47 -13.89
C ASP A 19 10.16 -4.78 -14.37
N ALA A 20 9.02 -5.48 -14.25
CA ALA A 20 7.71 -4.97 -14.66
C ALA A 20 7.38 -3.62 -14.01
N ARG A 21 7.77 -3.42 -12.75
CA ARG A 21 7.50 -2.18 -11.99
C ARG A 21 8.29 -0.99 -12.52
N ASN A 22 9.45 -1.24 -13.12
CA ASN A 22 10.37 -0.22 -13.60
C ASN A 22 10.70 -0.38 -15.09
N GLN A 23 9.81 -1.01 -15.84
CA GLN A 23 10.13 -1.46 -17.20
C GLN A 23 10.49 -0.27 -18.09
N LYS A 24 9.78 0.86 -17.95
CA LYS A 24 10.00 2.08 -18.74
C LYS A 24 11.39 2.70 -18.46
N ASN A 25 11.81 2.78 -17.20
CA ASN A 25 13.02 3.53 -16.81
C ASN A 25 14.26 2.66 -16.58
N GLN A 26 14.15 1.34 -16.48
CA GLN A 26 15.29 0.46 -16.24
C GLN A 26 16.24 0.41 -17.45
N ARG A 27 17.47 0.91 -17.23
CA ARG A 27 18.53 1.03 -18.25
C ARG A 27 19.68 0.04 -18.06
N TYR A 28 19.75 -0.60 -16.90
CA TYR A 28 20.81 -1.54 -16.50
C TYR A 28 20.20 -2.85 -16.03
N CYS A 29 20.90 -3.97 -16.25
CA CYS A 29 20.47 -5.27 -15.74
C CYS A 29 20.74 -5.40 -14.23
N ASN A 30 20.22 -6.47 -13.62
CA ASN A 30 20.29 -6.74 -12.18
C ASN A 30 21.67 -7.19 -11.67
N ARG A 31 22.65 -7.42 -12.55
CA ARG A 31 24.01 -7.83 -12.16
C ARG A 31 24.65 -6.80 -11.24
N THR A 32 25.37 -7.28 -10.23
CA THR A 32 26.01 -6.47 -9.18
C THR A 32 26.84 -5.32 -9.75
N GLU A 33 27.72 -5.62 -10.70
CA GLU A 33 28.58 -4.60 -11.35
C GLU A 33 27.75 -3.56 -12.13
N CYS A 34 26.73 -4.00 -12.88
CA CYS A 34 25.83 -3.08 -13.59
C CYS A 34 25.00 -2.22 -12.64
N ARG A 35 24.62 -2.74 -11.45
CA ARG A 35 23.92 -1.98 -10.41
C ARG A 35 24.81 -0.90 -9.80
N LYS A 36 26.07 -1.22 -9.48
CA LYS A 36 27.06 -0.23 -8.97
C LYS A 36 27.19 0.93 -9.96
N ILE A 37 27.37 0.61 -11.24
CA ILE A 37 27.52 1.61 -12.31
C ILE A 37 26.23 2.40 -12.53
N SER A 38 25.07 1.74 -12.49
CA SER A 38 23.77 2.42 -12.54
C SER A 38 23.61 3.45 -11.42
N LYS A 39 24.00 3.08 -10.18
CA LYS A 39 23.96 3.97 -9.02
C LYS A 39 24.92 5.15 -9.19
N ALA A 40 26.16 4.89 -9.60
CA ALA A 40 27.14 5.94 -9.88
C ALA A 40 26.68 6.90 -10.98
N ALA A 41 26.11 6.38 -12.07
CA ALA A 41 25.56 7.19 -13.16
C ALA A 41 24.31 7.99 -12.74
N GLY A 42 23.50 7.44 -11.82
CA GLY A 42 22.40 8.17 -11.19
C GLY A 42 22.92 9.32 -10.32
N GLN A 43 23.88 9.03 -9.45
CA GLN A 43 24.52 9.99 -8.56
C GLN A 43 25.17 11.14 -9.35
N LYS A 44 25.94 10.83 -10.39
CA LYS A 44 26.57 11.84 -11.26
C LYS A 44 25.53 12.76 -11.91
N ARG A 45 24.46 12.18 -12.47
CA ARG A 45 23.37 12.98 -13.06
C ARG A 45 22.68 13.88 -12.04
N TRP A 46 22.53 13.41 -10.81
CA TRP A 46 21.91 14.19 -9.74
C TRP A 46 22.83 15.31 -9.27
N LEU A 47 24.12 15.05 -9.06
CA LEU A 47 25.14 16.05 -8.68
C LEU A 47 25.43 17.09 -9.78
N ASN A 48 25.22 16.73 -11.05
CA ASN A 48 25.38 17.66 -12.17
C ASN A 48 24.29 18.74 -12.20
N LYS A 49 23.20 18.59 -11.43
CA LYS A 49 22.20 19.66 -11.29
C LYS A 49 22.79 20.79 -10.44
N PRO A 50 22.68 22.07 -10.85
CA PRO A 50 23.25 23.19 -10.12
C PRO A 50 22.86 23.22 -8.64
N GLU A 51 21.61 22.88 -8.33
CA GLU A 51 21.05 22.91 -6.97
C GLU A 51 21.65 21.83 -6.05
N ASN A 52 22.16 20.72 -6.62
CA ASN A 52 22.67 19.58 -5.86
C ASN A 52 24.20 19.47 -5.86
N ARG A 53 24.89 20.34 -6.60
CA ARG A 53 26.34 20.29 -6.82
C ARG A 53 27.10 20.25 -5.49
N ASP A 54 26.71 21.12 -4.57
CA ASP A 54 27.33 21.26 -3.26
C ASP A 54 26.53 20.58 -2.16
N TYR A 55 25.57 19.71 -2.48
CA TYR A 55 24.68 19.10 -1.47
C TYR A 55 25.45 18.38 -0.36
N PHE A 56 26.56 17.71 -0.66
CA PHE A 56 27.36 17.02 0.37
C PHE A 56 28.48 17.88 0.97
N LYS A 57 28.76 19.05 0.40
CA LYS A 57 29.88 19.92 0.76
C LYS A 57 29.43 21.23 1.44
N GLY A 58 28.17 21.61 1.28
CA GLY A 58 27.65 22.88 1.76
C GLY A 58 27.45 22.92 3.28
N PRO A 59 27.49 24.12 3.89
CA PRO A 59 27.32 24.29 5.33
C PRO A 59 25.96 23.78 5.83
N ALA A 60 24.90 23.94 5.03
CA ALA A 60 23.56 23.44 5.36
C ALA A 60 23.52 21.91 5.55
N HIS A 61 24.29 21.15 4.76
CA HIS A 61 24.37 19.70 4.91
C HIS A 61 25.11 19.31 6.18
N VAL A 62 26.20 20.00 6.49
CA VAL A 62 26.97 19.78 7.72
C VAL A 62 26.10 20.07 8.94
N GLU A 63 25.38 21.20 8.95
CA GLU A 63 24.53 21.58 10.08
C GLU A 63 23.37 20.61 10.27
N ARG A 64 22.68 20.23 9.20
CA ARG A 64 21.65 19.18 9.23
C ARG A 64 22.16 17.87 9.84
N VAL A 65 23.40 17.46 9.50
CA VAL A 65 24.02 16.25 10.08
C VAL A 65 24.36 16.46 11.57
N ARG A 66 24.82 17.64 11.97
CA ARG A 66 25.09 17.98 13.38
C ARG A 66 23.79 17.96 14.19
N GLU A 67 22.74 18.62 13.73
CA GLU A 67 21.41 18.61 14.35
C GLU A 67 20.87 17.19 14.48
N TRP A 68 20.97 16.39 13.41
CA TRP A 68 20.54 15.00 13.45
C TRP A 68 21.32 14.19 14.49
N ARG A 69 22.64 14.39 14.61
CA ARG A 69 23.47 13.74 15.65
C ARG A 69 23.10 14.20 17.06
N LYS A 70 22.82 15.49 17.27
CA LYS A 70 22.34 16.03 18.56
C LYS A 70 21.02 15.38 18.97
N LYS A 71 20.09 15.22 18.03
CA LYS A 71 18.78 14.57 18.25
C LYS A 71 18.87 13.05 18.41
N ASN A 72 19.90 12.40 17.85
CA ASN A 72 20.06 10.95 17.87
C ASN A 72 21.39 10.53 18.52
N PRO A 73 21.62 10.85 19.80
CA PRO A 73 22.84 10.46 20.49
C PRO A 73 22.96 8.93 20.56
N GLY A 74 24.18 8.42 20.40
CA GLY A 74 24.44 6.97 20.47
C GLY A 74 23.92 6.14 19.28
N TYR A 75 23.33 6.74 18.24
CA TYR A 75 22.87 5.99 17.06
C TYR A 75 23.97 5.10 16.45
N TRP A 76 25.19 5.62 16.32
CA TRP A 76 26.33 4.89 15.75
C TRP A 76 26.83 3.75 16.65
N LYS A 77 26.48 3.78 17.95
CA LYS A 77 26.80 2.72 18.93
C LYS A 77 25.76 1.60 18.94
N ARG A 78 24.65 1.73 18.21
CA ARG A 78 23.66 0.65 18.10
C ARG A 78 24.31 -0.50 17.34
N SER A 79 24.52 -1.62 18.04
CA SER A 79 24.82 -2.90 17.41
C SER A 79 23.80 -3.16 16.31
N LYS A 80 24.27 -3.63 15.14
CA LYS A 80 23.39 -4.18 14.10
C LYS A 80 22.75 -5.43 14.67
N ARG A 81 21.68 -5.26 15.44
CA ARG A 81 20.85 -6.39 15.84
C ARG A 81 20.38 -7.06 14.54
N PRO A 82 20.49 -8.39 14.39
CA PRO A 82 19.96 -9.12 13.24
C PRO A 82 18.44 -9.21 13.29
N ILE A 83 17.77 -8.19 13.85
CA ILE A 83 16.34 -8.04 13.79
C ILE A 83 16.09 -7.56 12.37
N ALA A 84 15.69 -8.49 11.50
CA ALA A 84 14.96 -8.11 10.30
C ALA A 84 13.88 -7.11 10.73
N LEU A 85 13.55 -6.11 9.91
CA LEU A 85 12.39 -5.23 10.15
C LEU A 85 11.04 -5.98 10.16
N GLN A 86 11.08 -7.31 10.13
CA GLN A 86 9.99 -8.20 10.45
C GLN A 86 10.24 -8.67 11.87
N ASP A 87 9.31 -8.35 12.78
CA ASP A 87 9.25 -9.06 14.04
C ASP A 87 9.27 -10.56 13.71
N PRO A 88 10.24 -11.33 14.22
CA PRO A 88 10.07 -12.77 14.25
C PRO A 88 8.76 -12.98 14.98
N LEU A 89 7.78 -13.65 14.35
CA LEU A 89 6.58 -14.11 15.03
C LEU A 89 7.06 -14.79 16.32
N THR A 90 6.93 -14.10 17.45
CA THR A 90 7.21 -14.68 18.75
C THR A 90 6.28 -15.87 18.82
N VAL A 91 6.84 -17.08 18.76
CA VAL A 91 6.09 -18.29 19.03
C VAL A 91 5.68 -18.16 20.49
N GLN A 92 4.46 -17.68 20.70
CA GLN A 92 3.81 -17.65 22.00
C GLN A 92 3.87 -19.07 22.56
N PRO A 93 4.20 -19.25 23.86
CA PRO A 93 4.16 -20.56 24.48
C PRO A 93 2.77 -21.16 24.27
N VAL A 94 2.76 -22.46 23.97
CA VAL A 94 1.53 -23.25 23.81
C VAL A 94 0.85 -23.33 25.16
N GLU A 95 0.08 -22.29 25.49
CA GLU A 95 -0.87 -22.33 26.59
C GLU A 95 -2.19 -22.88 26.06
N ASN A 96 -2.48 -24.09 26.52
CA ASN A 96 -3.70 -24.87 26.41
C ASN A 96 -4.21 -25.20 25.00
N ILE A 97 -3.83 -26.42 24.61
CA ILE A 97 -4.23 -27.20 23.43
C ILE A 97 -5.74 -27.47 23.37
N GLU A 98 -6.51 -27.24 24.44
CA GLU A 98 -7.92 -27.65 24.48
C GLU A 98 -8.88 -26.69 23.75
N ASN A 99 -8.58 -25.38 23.64
CA ASN A 99 -9.48 -24.42 22.95
C ASN A 99 -9.13 -24.15 21.48
N LYS A 100 -7.96 -24.59 20.99
CA LYS A 100 -7.56 -24.39 19.59
C LYS A 100 -8.13 -25.42 18.64
N ALA A 101 -8.50 -26.62 19.10
CA ALA A 101 -9.05 -27.64 18.20
C ALA A 101 -10.35 -27.17 17.52
N GLN A 102 -11.20 -26.42 18.22
CA GLN A 102 -12.45 -25.89 17.67
C GLN A 102 -12.27 -24.66 16.79
N ILE A 103 -11.26 -23.81 17.04
CA ILE A 103 -11.04 -22.56 16.28
C ILE A 103 -10.10 -22.79 15.09
N ALA A 104 -9.16 -23.75 15.18
CA ALA A 104 -8.25 -24.09 14.09
C ALA A 104 -8.88 -24.98 13.01
N GLN A 105 -10.07 -25.55 13.28
CA GLN A 105 -10.71 -26.45 12.32
C GLN A 105 -11.33 -25.74 11.13
N ASN A 106 -11.59 -24.43 11.18
CA ASN A 106 -12.04 -23.67 10.03
C ASN A 106 -11.62 -22.20 10.20
N ALA A 107 -10.49 -21.78 9.62
CA ALA A 107 -10.43 -20.41 9.15
C ALA A 107 -11.64 -20.27 8.22
N LEU A 108 -12.66 -19.51 8.64
CA LEU A 108 -13.97 -19.51 7.98
C LEU A 108 -13.87 -19.19 6.48
N GLN A 109 -12.82 -18.46 6.10
CA GLN A 109 -12.39 -18.25 4.72
C GLN A 109 -12.16 -19.56 3.99
N ASP A 110 -11.43 -20.52 4.56
CA ASP A 110 -11.13 -21.81 3.94
C ASP A 110 -12.37 -22.73 3.83
N LEU A 111 -13.26 -22.75 4.82
CA LEU A 111 -14.48 -23.57 4.76
C LEU A 111 -15.47 -23.06 3.68
N LEU A 112 -15.54 -21.74 3.48
CA LEU A 112 -16.40 -21.12 2.48
C LEU A 112 -15.75 -21.04 1.10
N MET A 113 -14.43 -20.88 1.02
CA MET A 113 -13.68 -20.92 -0.24
C MET A 113 -13.61 -22.33 -0.83
N VAL A 114 -13.72 -23.39 -0.01
CA VAL A 114 -13.72 -24.77 -0.49
C VAL A 114 -15.08 -25.24 -1.03
N GLN A 115 -16.24 -24.65 -0.66
CA GLN A 115 -17.50 -25.42 -0.82
C GLN A 115 -18.77 -24.83 -1.47
N SER A 116 -18.90 -23.57 -1.92
CA SER A 116 -20.08 -23.26 -2.77
C SER A 116 -19.95 -22.03 -3.68
N PRO A 117 -19.74 -22.24 -5.00
CA PRO A 117 -19.86 -21.19 -6.00
C PRO A 117 -21.18 -20.41 -5.96
N VAL A 118 -22.27 -21.05 -5.49
CA VAL A 118 -23.58 -20.40 -5.34
C VAL A 118 -23.55 -19.31 -4.28
N MET A 119 -22.91 -19.56 -3.13
CA MET A 119 -22.79 -18.56 -2.07
C MET A 119 -21.96 -17.36 -2.51
N ILE A 120 -20.86 -17.61 -3.24
CA ILE A 120 -20.04 -16.54 -3.84
C ILE A 120 -20.86 -15.73 -4.84
N GLY A 121 -21.65 -16.38 -5.70
CA GLY A 121 -22.52 -15.72 -6.67
C GLY A 121 -23.60 -14.86 -6.00
N LEU A 122 -24.24 -15.35 -4.94
CA LEU A 122 -25.25 -14.61 -4.19
C LEU A 122 -24.65 -13.36 -3.54
N ILE A 123 -23.52 -13.51 -2.84
CA ILE A 123 -22.84 -12.38 -2.17
C ILE A 123 -22.35 -11.36 -3.19
N SER A 124 -21.80 -11.82 -4.31
CA SER A 124 -21.36 -10.94 -5.41
C SER A 124 -22.53 -10.16 -6.00
N ASN A 125 -23.70 -10.80 -6.18
CA ASN A 125 -24.92 -10.13 -6.64
C ASN A 125 -25.40 -9.09 -5.63
N PHE A 126 -25.41 -9.43 -4.34
CA PHE A 126 -25.82 -8.50 -3.27
C PHE A 126 -24.97 -7.23 -3.19
N ILE A 127 -23.66 -7.31 -3.45
CA ILE A 127 -22.74 -6.16 -3.37
C ILE A 127 -22.53 -5.48 -4.72
N GLY A 128 -22.81 -6.18 -5.83
CA GLY A 128 -22.43 -5.75 -7.17
C GLY A 128 -20.93 -5.81 -7.45
N SER A 129 -20.16 -6.57 -6.67
CA SER A 129 -18.71 -6.72 -6.80
C SER A 129 -18.32 -8.20 -6.89
N ALA A 130 -17.43 -8.52 -7.83
CA ALA A 130 -16.79 -9.83 -7.95
C ALA A 130 -15.38 -9.86 -7.33
N LEU A 131 -14.96 -8.76 -6.68
CA LEU A 131 -13.65 -8.68 -6.05
C LEU A 131 -13.62 -9.56 -4.80
N GLN A 132 -12.59 -10.41 -4.71
CA GLN A 132 -12.46 -11.38 -3.63
C GLN A 132 -12.39 -10.72 -2.24
N ASP A 133 -11.72 -9.57 -2.13
CA ASP A 133 -11.61 -8.83 -0.87
C ASP A 133 -12.97 -8.31 -0.39
N ASP A 134 -13.78 -7.77 -1.31
CA ASP A 134 -15.12 -7.26 -1.00
C ASP A 134 -16.07 -8.37 -0.58
N ILE A 135 -15.98 -9.52 -1.27
CA ILE A 135 -16.75 -10.73 -0.96
C ILE A 135 -16.36 -11.26 0.42
N ALA A 136 -15.06 -11.36 0.72
CA ALA A 136 -14.57 -11.84 2.00
C ALA A 136 -14.99 -10.93 3.17
N LEU A 137 -14.87 -9.61 3.00
CA LEU A 137 -15.29 -8.63 4.01
C LEU A 137 -16.78 -8.69 4.28
N THR A 138 -17.59 -8.84 3.23
CA THR A 138 -19.05 -8.88 3.37
C THR A 138 -19.52 -10.18 3.98
N LEU A 139 -18.89 -11.30 3.61
CA LEU A 139 -19.18 -12.61 4.19
C LEU A 139 -18.97 -12.62 5.72
N LEU A 140 -17.87 -12.01 6.20
CA LEU A 140 -17.61 -11.88 7.63
C LEU A 140 -18.68 -11.04 8.35
N ARG A 141 -19.14 -9.95 7.75
CA ARG A 141 -20.23 -9.13 8.32
C ARG A 141 -21.55 -9.89 8.37
N MET A 142 -21.88 -10.61 7.29
CA MET A 142 -23.10 -11.43 7.23
C MET A 142 -23.07 -12.54 8.27
N GLN A 143 -21.91 -13.17 8.49
CA GLN A 143 -21.75 -14.16 9.55
C GLN A 143 -21.94 -13.54 10.93
N GLN A 144 -21.29 -12.41 11.23
CA GLN A 144 -21.45 -11.73 12.52
C GLN A 144 -22.91 -11.36 12.76
N SER A 145 -23.59 -10.81 11.76
CA SER A 145 -25.02 -10.50 11.84
C SER A 145 -25.86 -11.75 12.08
N GLY A 146 -25.54 -12.88 11.44
CA GLY A 146 -26.22 -14.15 11.68
C GLY A 146 -26.01 -14.66 13.10
N GLN A 147 -24.81 -14.53 13.65
CA GLN A 147 -24.50 -14.89 15.04
C GLN A 147 -25.26 -14.02 16.03
N ASP A 148 -25.36 -12.72 15.77
CA ASP A 148 -26.10 -11.78 16.63
C ASP A 148 -27.62 -12.10 16.65
N ILE A 149 -28.17 -12.60 15.53
CA ILE A 149 -29.57 -13.05 15.44
C ILE A 149 -29.77 -14.37 16.19
N LEU A 150 -28.84 -15.33 16.03
CA LEU A 150 -28.95 -16.68 16.60
C LEU A 150 -28.62 -16.72 18.09
N SER A 151 -27.76 -15.81 18.57
CA SER A 151 -27.37 -15.68 19.97
C SER A 151 -27.74 -14.28 20.49
N PRO A 152 -29.04 -14.00 20.75
CA PRO A 152 -29.43 -12.73 21.33
C PRO A 152 -28.86 -12.63 22.75
N GLN A 153 -27.76 -11.89 22.90
CA GLN A 153 -27.17 -11.64 24.21
C GLN A 153 -28.15 -10.83 25.08
N PRO A 154 -28.47 -11.26 26.31
CA PRO A 154 -29.32 -10.48 27.20
C PRO A 154 -28.57 -9.21 27.63
N LYS A 155 -29.05 -8.04 27.18
CA LYS A 155 -28.54 -6.73 27.60
C LYS A 155 -28.84 -6.51 29.09
N ILE A 156 -27.87 -6.76 29.98
CA ILE A 156 -27.93 -6.23 31.35
C ILE A 156 -27.21 -4.88 31.41
N ARG A 157 -28.02 -3.83 31.24
CA ARG A 157 -28.13 -2.61 32.05
C ARG A 157 -26.89 -1.68 32.20
N GLY A 158 -26.85 -0.65 31.35
CA GLY A 158 -26.97 0.76 31.76
C GLY A 158 -25.72 1.53 32.21
N GLY A 159 -25.13 2.30 31.29
CA GLY A 159 -24.29 3.47 31.60
C GLY A 159 -24.45 4.52 30.50
N LYS A 160 -25.02 5.68 30.84
CA LYS A 160 -25.32 6.81 29.94
C LYS A 160 -24.03 7.36 29.31
N SER A 161 -23.91 7.25 28.00
CA SER A 161 -23.47 8.31 27.08
C SER A 161 -23.65 7.79 25.64
N ASP A 162 -24.70 8.28 24.99
CA ASP A 162 -25.16 7.83 23.68
C ASP A 162 -24.07 7.98 22.61
N CYS A 163 -23.87 6.93 21.82
CA CYS A 163 -23.10 7.00 20.58
C CYS A 163 -23.88 7.92 19.64
N LYS A 164 -23.41 9.15 19.45
CA LYS A 164 -23.94 10.03 18.40
C LYS A 164 -23.74 9.33 17.06
N ASN A 165 -24.85 8.98 16.42
CA ASN A 165 -24.90 8.60 15.01
C ASN A 165 -24.40 9.80 14.18
N PRO A 166 -23.38 9.67 13.31
CA PRO A 166 -23.10 10.72 12.35
C PRO A 166 -24.21 10.72 11.30
N ASP A 167 -25.15 11.66 11.49
CA ASP A 167 -26.20 12.00 10.53
C ASP A 167 -25.55 12.50 9.23
N PHE A 168 -25.51 11.66 8.20
CA PHE A 168 -25.13 12.07 6.85
C PHE A 168 -26.29 12.82 6.21
N LYS A 169 -26.48 14.09 6.62
CA LYS A 169 -27.27 15.07 5.86
C LYS A 169 -26.31 15.78 4.91
N HIS A 170 -26.33 15.38 3.65
CA HIS A 170 -25.80 16.20 2.57
C HIS A 170 -26.74 17.39 2.37
N ALA A 171 -26.37 18.56 2.91
CA ALA A 171 -26.95 19.83 2.50
C ALA A 171 -26.25 20.29 1.22
N TYR A 172 -26.99 20.33 0.12
CA TYR A 172 -26.61 21.06 -1.08
C TYR A 172 -26.52 22.55 -0.76
N PRO A 173 -25.42 23.27 -1.06
CA PRO A 173 -25.45 24.71 -1.15
C PRO A 173 -26.10 25.09 -2.47
N GLN A 174 -27.34 25.58 -2.38
CA GLN A 174 -28.03 26.33 -3.41
C GLN A 174 -27.45 27.76 -3.40
N GLY A 175 -26.92 28.24 -4.51
CA GLY A 175 -26.52 29.65 -4.64
C GLY A 175 -25.22 29.86 -5.41
N SER A 176 -25.33 29.87 -6.74
CA SER A 176 -24.30 30.26 -7.69
C SER A 176 -23.88 31.73 -7.52
N PRO A 177 -22.58 32.03 -7.63
CA PRO A 177 -22.13 33.26 -8.29
C PRO A 177 -21.72 32.92 -9.72
N GLU A 178 -22.37 33.57 -10.67
CA GLU A 178 -22.08 33.53 -12.09
C GLU A 178 -20.68 34.10 -12.36
N LEU A 179 -19.71 33.23 -12.69
CA LEU A 179 -18.40 33.64 -13.18
C LEU A 179 -18.23 33.10 -14.60
N GLN A 180 -18.47 33.98 -15.57
CA GLN A 180 -18.28 33.72 -16.99
C GLN A 180 -16.81 33.41 -17.29
N LEU A 181 -16.50 32.15 -17.58
CA LEU A 181 -15.23 31.76 -18.17
C LEU A 181 -15.28 32.06 -19.67
N GLY A 182 -14.66 33.16 -20.07
CA GLY A 182 -14.45 33.52 -21.48
C GLY A 182 -13.79 32.37 -22.23
N ARG A 183 -14.49 31.83 -23.23
CA ARG A 183 -13.93 30.93 -24.24
C ARG A 183 -12.82 31.67 -24.98
N SER A 184 -11.61 31.11 -24.99
CA SER A 184 -10.66 31.36 -26.08
C SER A 184 -10.94 30.38 -27.23
N PRO A 185 -10.92 30.83 -28.49
CA PRO A 185 -11.43 30.09 -29.63
C PRO A 185 -10.54 28.92 -30.07
N VAL A 186 -11.20 27.93 -30.65
CA VAL A 186 -10.66 26.77 -31.38
C VAL A 186 -9.75 27.25 -32.51
N GLY A 187 -8.51 26.77 -32.52
CA GLY A 187 -7.54 27.06 -33.59
C GLY A 187 -7.94 26.43 -34.94
N PRO A 188 -7.64 27.08 -36.07
CA PRO A 188 -7.93 26.53 -37.40
C PRO A 188 -6.99 25.38 -37.78
N ARG A 189 -7.57 24.39 -38.47
CA ARG A 189 -6.91 23.23 -39.09
C ARG A 189 -5.97 23.66 -40.23
N PRO A 190 -4.91 22.89 -40.53
CA PRO A 190 -4.02 23.19 -41.63
C PRO A 190 -4.68 22.85 -42.97
N ALA A 191 -4.54 23.77 -43.93
CA ALA A 191 -4.70 23.48 -45.34
C ALA A 191 -3.31 23.55 -45.98
N TYR A 192 -3.06 22.57 -46.85
CA TYR A 192 -1.87 22.29 -47.68
C TYR A 192 -0.75 21.49 -47.01
#